data_AF-A0A345DME5-F1
#
_entry.id   AF-A0A345DME5-F1
#
_cell.length_a   1.000
_cell.length_b   1.000
_cell.length_c   1.000
_cell.angle_alpha   90.00
_cell.angle_beta   90.00
_cell.angle_gamma   90.00
#
_symmetry.space_group_name_H-M   'P 1'
#
loop_
_entity.id
_entity.type
_entity.pdbx_description
1 polymer ?
#
loop_
_entity_poly.entity_id
_entity_poly.type
_entity_poly.pdbx_seq_one_letter_code
_entity_poly.pdbx_strand_id
1 'polypeptide(L)' 'MERLKRKSYKVQLKVPIELYEELQKFIDDEHSLAYVIKHLIKKGIQNYFGDDE' A
#
# COMPACT_ATOMS: atom_id res chain seq x y z
N MET A 1 -4.97 11.22 29.93
CA MET A 1 -5.30 10.48 28.71
C MET A 1 -4.02 10.07 28.01
N GLU A 2 -3.74 8.78 27.97
CA GLU A 2 -2.53 8.24 27.34
C GLU A 2 -2.69 8.30 25.81
N ARG A 3 -1.78 8.99 25.11
CA ARG A 3 -1.71 8.95 23.64
C ARG A 3 -1.43 7.51 23.23
N LEU A 4 -2.43 6.81 22.67
CA LEU A 4 -2.23 5.54 21.97
C LEU A 4 -1.12 5.74 20.93
N LYS A 5 0.11 5.31 21.26
CA LYS A 5 1.23 5.29 20.31
C LYS A 5 0.78 4.44 19.13
N ARG A 6 0.58 5.05 17.96
CA ARG A 6 0.26 4.34 16.71
C ARG A 6 1.31 3.25 16.51
N LYS A 7 0.91 1.98 16.68
CA LYS A 7 1.78 0.84 16.37
C LYS A 7 1.97 0.82 14.86
N SER A 8 3.18 1.12 14.41
CA SER A 8 3.56 0.96 13.01
C SER A 8 3.98 -0.49 12.81
N TYR A 9 3.19 -1.24 12.05
CA TYR A 9 3.53 -2.60 11.67
C TYR A 9 4.20 -2.59 10.30
N LYS A 10 5.37 -3.22 10.21
CA LYS A 10 6.03 -3.51 8.93
C LYS A 10 5.56 -4.89 8.46
N VAL A 11 5.13 -4.97 7.21
CA VAL A 11 4.71 -6.22 6.57
C VAL A 11 5.61 -6.46 5.36
N GLN A 12 6.08 -7.69 5.20
CA GLN A 12 6.77 -8.12 3.97
C GLN A 12 5.76 -8.83 3.07
N LEU A 13 5.68 -8.39 1.82
CA LEU A 13 4.79 -8.97 0.82
C LEU A 13 5.62 -9.76 -0.19
N LYS A 14 5.19 -10.98 -0.51
CA LYS A 14 5.70 -11.72 -1.66
C LYS A 14 4.82 -11.38 -2.85
N VAL A 15 5.42 -10.88 -3.92
CA VAL A 15 4.73 -10.55 -5.17
C VAL A 15 5.40 -11.30 -6.33
N PRO A 16 4.65 -11.67 -7.38
CA PRO A 16 5.23 -12.15 -8.64
C PRO A 16 6.21 -11.13 -9.22
N ILE A 17 7.26 -11.61 -9.89
CA ILE A 17 8.30 -10.74 -10.46
C ILE A 17 7.71 -9.78 -11.51
N GLU A 18 6.78 -10.26 -12.34
CA GLU A 18 6.12 -9.44 -13.37
C GLU A 18 5.39 -8.26 -12.74
N LEU A 19 4.64 -8.50 -11.65
CA LEU A 19 3.96 -7.43 -10.91
C LEU A 19 4.95 -6.46 -10.26
N TYR A 20 6.08 -6.95 -9.75
CA TYR A 20 7.11 -6.08 -9.19
C TYR A 20 7.70 -5.14 -10.25
N GLU A 21 8.00 -5.65 -11.44
CA GLU A 21 8.51 -4.85 -12.56
C GLU A 21 7.48 -3.83 -13.05
N GLU A 22 6.19 -4.19 -13.09
CA GLU A 22 5.14 -3.23 -13.39
C GLU A 22 5.02 -2.13 -12.35
N LEU A 23 5.08 -2.47 -11.06
CA LEU A 23 5.03 -1.49 -9.97
C LEU A 23 6.22 -0.53 -10.00
N GLN A 24 7.40 -0.98 -10.45
CA GLN A 24 8.56 -0.12 -10.59
C GLN A 24 8.35 1.05 -11.57
N LYS A 25 7.49 0.88 -12.59
CA LYS A 25 7.18 1.93 -13.58
C LYS A 25 6.44 3.13 -12.97
N PHE A 26 5.85 2.97 -11.79
CA PHE A 26 5.12 4.02 -11.07
C PHE A 26 5.96 4.69 -9.97
N ILE A 27 7.24 4.33 -9.86
CA ILE A 27 8.18 4.96 -8.93
C ILE A 27 8.81 6.17 -9.62
N ASP A 28 8.86 7.29 -8.91
CA ASP A 28 9.54 8.51 -9.32
C ASP A 28 10.28 9.12 -8.12
N ASP A 29 10.86 10.32 -8.29
CA ASP A 29 11.60 11.02 -7.23
C ASP A 29 10.72 11.37 -6.00
N GLU A 30 9.39 11.43 -6.18
CA GLU A 30 8.43 11.76 -5.13
C GLU A 30 7.75 10.50 -4.52
N HIS A 31 7.64 9.41 -5.28
CA HIS A 31 6.86 8.23 -4.94
C HIS A 31 7.71 6.96 -4.83
N SER A 32 8.04 6.56 -3.60
CA SER A 32 8.67 5.26 -3.34
C SER A 32 7.76 4.07 -3.68
N LEU A 33 8.34 2.90 -3.97
CA LEU A 33 7.61 1.65 -4.14
C LEU A 33 6.65 1.35 -2.98
N ALA A 34 7.07 1.61 -1.74
CA ALA A 34 6.24 1.40 -0.55
C ALA A 34 5.00 2.30 -0.55
N TYR A 35 5.13 3.53 -1.05
CA TYR A 35 4.01 4.45 -1.22
C TYR A 35 3.03 3.90 -2.27
N VAL A 36 3.53 3.50 -3.44
CA VAL A 36 2.71 2.95 -4.54
C VAL A 36 1.93 1.72 -4.07
N ILE A 37 2.60 0.76 -3.43
CA ILE A 37 1.96 -0.45 -2.88
C ILE A 37 0.88 -0.09 -1.85
N LYS A 38 1.19 0.84 -0.93
CA LYS A 38 0.23 1.28 0.09
C LYS A 38 -0.99 1.95 -0.55
N HIS A 39 -0.80 2.74 -1.59
CA HIS A 39 -1.88 3.39 -2.32
C HIS A 39 -2.79 2.36 -2.99
N LEU A 40 -2.22 1.37 -3.67
CA LEU A 40 -2.98 0.31 -4.34
C LEU A 40 -3.76 -0.56 -3.36
N ILE A 41 -3.14 -0.97 -2.24
CA ILE A 41 -3.85 -1.71 -1.19
C ILE A 41 -5.01 -0.89 -0.63
N LYS A 42 -4.79 0.41 -0.38
CA LYS A 42 -5.85 1.29 0.12
C LYS A 42 -7.01 1.38 -0.86
N LYS A 43 -6.74 1.59 -2.15
CA LYS A 43 -7.77 1.61 -3.20
C LYS A 43 -8.50 0.28 -3.33
N GLY A 44 -7.77 -0.84 -3.31
CA GLY A 44 -8.38 -2.17 -3.37
C GLY A 44 -9.32 -2.44 -2.19
N ILE A 45 -8.92 -2.06 -0.97
CA ILE A 45 -9.77 -2.16 0.22
C ILE A 45 -11.00 -1.25 0.07
N GLN A 46 -10.82 0.00 -0.38
CA GLN A 46 -11.94 0.92 -0.60
C GLN A 46 -12.93 0.39 -1.64
N ASN A 47 -12.45 -0.21 -2.73
CA ASN A 47 -13.34 -0.77 -3.75
C ASN A 47 -14.02 -2.08 -3.30
N TYR A 48 -13.38 -2.85 -2.39
CA TYR A 48 -13.92 -4.14 -1.95
C TYR A 48 -14.86 -4.04 -0.74
N PHE A 49 -14.61 -3.06 0.15
CA PHE A 49 -15.39 -2.83 1.36
C PHE A 49 -16.17 -1.51 1.34
N GLY A 50 -16.10 -0.74 0.27
CA GLY A 50 -16.74 0.57 0.14
C GLY A 50 -18.05 0.59 -0.65
N ASP A 51 -18.63 -0.58 -0.94
CA ASP A 51 -19.98 -0.73 -1.51
C ASP A 51 -21.00 -1.15 -0.42
N ASP A 52 -20.92 -0.55 0.77
CA ASP A 52 -21.95 -0.62 1.83
C ASP A 52 -22.51 0.79 2.11
N GLU A 53 -22.98 1.49 1.07
CA GLU A 53 -23.85 2.67 1.20
C GLU A 53 -25.13 2.51 0.35
#